data_AF-A0A961YQF0-F1
#
_entry.id   AF-A0A961YQF0-F1
#
_cell.length_a   1.000
_cell.length_b   1.000
_cell.length_c   1.000
_cell.angle_alpha   90.00
_cell.angle_beta   90.00
_cell.angle_gamma   90.00
#
_symmetry.space_group_name_H-M   'P 1'
#
loop_
_entity.id
_entity.type
_entity.pdbx_description
1 polymer ?
#
loop_
_entity_poly.entity_id
_entity_poly.type
_entity_poly.pdbx_seq_one_letter_code
_entity_poly.pdbx_strand_id
1 'polypeptide(L)' 'MDDFHFTRRLPPYVFEQVNTIKAAARARGDDIVDLGMGNPDLPTPPHIVEKLTDTARREDTHGYSASR' A
#
# COMPACT_ATOMS: atom_id res chain seq x y z
N MET A 1 -17.01 28.11 4.69
CA MET A 1 -16.76 26.68 4.42
C MET A 1 -16.07 26.18 5.67
N ASP A 2 -16.83 25.63 6.61
CA ASP A 2 -16.29 25.22 7.90
C ASP A 2 -15.18 24.20 7.66
N ASP A 3 -13.99 24.54 8.12
CA ASP A 3 -12.84 23.66 8.06
C ASP A 3 -13.17 22.35 8.78
N PHE A 4 -13.07 21.22 8.08
CA PHE A 4 -13.32 19.89 8.64
C PHE A 4 -12.37 19.62 9.82
N HIS A 5 -12.86 19.81 11.04
CA HIS A 5 -12.09 19.66 12.28
C HIS A 5 -11.49 18.25 12.49
N PHE A 6 -12.03 17.22 11.82
CA PHE A 6 -11.61 15.83 11.97
C PHE A 6 -10.20 15.57 11.40
N THR A 7 -9.89 16.10 10.22
CA THR A 7 -8.61 15.85 9.53
C THR A 7 -7.42 16.42 10.30
N ARG A 8 -7.60 17.56 11.01
CA ARG A 8 -6.56 18.19 11.85
C ARG A 8 -6.16 17.37 13.08
N ARG A 9 -6.99 16.39 13.47
CA ARG A 9 -6.74 15.53 14.63
C ARG A 9 -6.01 14.23 14.28
N LEU A 10 -5.79 13.96 12.99
CA LEU A 10 -5.02 12.79 12.58
C LEU A 10 -3.56 13.00 13.00
N PRO A 11 -2.99 12.09 13.81
CA PRO A 11 -1.58 12.17 14.16
C PRO A 11 -0.73 11.99 12.89
N PRO A 12 0.48 12.56 12.85
CA PRO A 12 1.41 12.32 11.75
C PRO A 12 1.71 10.81 11.66
N TYR A 13 1.81 10.31 10.43
CA TYR A 13 2.20 8.92 10.20
C TYR A 13 3.67 8.73 10.57
N VAL A 14 3.92 8.14 11.73
CA VAL A 14 5.27 8.02 12.33
C VAL A 14 6.27 7.35 11.39
N PHE A 15 5.83 6.38 10.60
CA PHE A 15 6.71 5.67 9.66
C PHE A 15 7.13 6.50 8.45
N GLU A 16 6.46 7.62 8.15
CA GLU A 16 6.87 8.52 7.07
C GLU A 16 8.26 9.10 7.34
N GLN A 17 8.48 9.61 8.55
CA GLN A 17 9.76 10.18 8.96
C GLN A 17 10.86 9.11 8.94
N VAL A 18 10.55 7.91 9.43
CA VAL A 18 11.49 6.78 9.44
C VAL A 18 11.82 6.35 8.00
N ASN A 19 10.84 6.34 7.09
CA ASN A 19 11.07 6.01 5.69
C ASN A 19 11.99 7.04 5.00
N THR A 20 11.82 8.32 5.29
CA THR A 20 12.71 9.38 4.78
C THR A 20 14.15 9.20 5.27
N ILE A 21 14.35 8.89 6.56
CA ILE A 21 15.68 8.62 7.11
C ILE A 21 16.30 7.35 6.49
N LYS A 22 15.53 6.27 6.36
CA LYS A 22 15.97 5.02 5.72
C LYS A 22 16.36 5.24 4.27
N ALA A 23 15.58 6.02 3.51
CA ALA A 23 15.88 6.34 2.11
C ALA A 23 17.18 7.12 1.97
N ALA A 24 17.39 8.14 2.83
CA ALA A 24 18.63 8.90 2.85
C ALA A 24 19.85 8.04 3.23
N ALA A 25 19.70 7.10 4.17
CA ALA A 25 20.76 6.16 4.54
C ALA A 25 21.11 5.19 3.40
N ARG A 26 20.10 4.60 2.75
CA ARG A 26 20.30 3.76 1.54
C ARG A 26 21.02 4.52 0.43
N ALA A 27 20.65 5.80 0.21
CA ALA A 27 21.29 6.63 -0.81
C ALA A 27 22.78 6.94 -0.53
N ARG A 28 23.20 6.90 0.75
CA ARG A 28 24.61 7.01 1.14
C ARG A 28 25.39 5.69 1.04
N GLY A 29 24.72 4.59 0.71
CA GLY A 29 25.30 3.25 0.66
C GLY A 29 25.29 2.51 2.00
N ASP A 30 24.53 2.98 2.99
CA ASP A 30 24.35 2.26 4.25
C ASP A 30 23.56 0.96 4.00
N ASP A 31 24.02 -0.16 4.56
CA ASP A 31 23.32 -1.46 4.49
C ASP A 31 22.17 -1.49 5.52
N ILE A 32 20.93 -1.32 5.04
CA ILE A 32 19.75 -1.16 5.88
C ILE A 32 18.90 -2.44 5.90
N VAL A 33 18.88 -3.13 7.04
CA VAL A 33 17.94 -4.21 7.33
C VAL A 33 16.65 -3.62 7.92
N ASP A 34 15.55 -3.71 7.17
CA ASP A 34 14.28 -3.08 7.52
C ASP A 34 13.28 -4.10 8.08
N LEU A 35 13.23 -4.20 9.42
CA LEU A 35 12.28 -5.05 10.14
C LEU A 35 11.11 -4.23 10.73
N GLY A 36 10.91 -3.00 10.26
CA GLY A 36 9.98 -2.04 10.85
C GLY A 36 8.53 -2.19 10.39
N MET A 37 8.28 -2.87 9.27
CA MET A 37 6.94 -3.09 8.72
C MET A 37 6.73 -4.57 8.38
N GLY A 38 5.59 -5.13 8.78
CA GLY A 38 5.20 -6.51 8.50
C GLY A 38 4.72 -6.75 7.06
N ASN A 39 5.39 -6.14 6.09
CA ASN A 39 5.06 -6.35 4.68
C ASN A 39 5.55 -7.75 4.27
N PRO A 40 4.70 -8.59 3.65
CA PRO A 40 5.14 -9.85 3.10
C PRO A 40 6.26 -9.65 2.09
N ASP A 41 7.29 -10.49 2.17
CA ASP A 41 8.42 -10.55 1.24
C ASP A 41 8.13 -11.44 0.02
N LEU A 42 7.25 -12.43 0.20
CA LEU A 42 6.86 -13.37 -0.84
C LEU A 42 5.82 -12.75 -1.80
N PRO A 43 5.86 -13.12 -3.10
CA PRO A 43 4.88 -12.65 -4.07
C PRO A 43 3.49 -13.21 -3.76
N THR A 44 2.47 -12.52 -4.27
CA THR A 44 1.11 -13.06 -4.30
C THR A 44 1.09 -14.38 -5.10
N PRO A 45 0.43 -15.44 -4.60
CA PRO A 45 0.32 -16.71 -5.31
C PRO A 45 -0.16 -16.57 -6.77
N PRO A 46 0.43 -17.30 -7.74
CA PRO A 46 0.17 -17.10 -9.17
C PRO A 46 -1.31 -17.19 -9.56
N HIS A 47 -2.05 -18.17 -9.03
CA HIS A 47 -3.46 -18.38 -9.34
C HIS A 47 -4.36 -17.19 -8.97
N ILE A 48 -3.98 -16.38 -7.97
CA ILE A 48 -4.72 -15.17 -7.58
C ILE A 48 -4.50 -14.07 -8.62
N VAL A 49 -3.24 -13.85 -9.03
CA VAL A 49 -2.87 -12.86 -10.05
C VAL A 49 -3.50 -13.21 -11.40
N GLU A 50 -3.48 -14.50 -11.76
CA GLU A 50 -4.16 -15.01 -12.95
C GLU A 50 -5.65 -14.75 -12.90
N LYS A 51 -6.32 -15.05 -11.77
CA LYS A 51 -7.76 -14.84 -11.67
C LYS A 51 -8.14 -13.36 -11.72
N LEU A 52 -7.34 -12.49 -11.11
CA LEU A 52 -7.48 -11.04 -11.21
C LEU A 52 -7.39 -10.59 -12.68
N THR A 53 -6.38 -11.05 -13.40
CA THR A 53 -6.13 -10.68 -14.80
C THR A 53 -7.25 -11.16 -15.73
N ASP A 54 -7.69 -12.41 -15.57
CA ASP A 54 -8.83 -13.00 -16.28
C ASP A 54 -10.09 -12.16 -16.06
N THR A 55 -10.40 -11.86 -14.79
CA THR A 55 -11.59 -11.09 -14.42
C THR A 55 -11.55 -9.68 -15.00
N ALA A 56 -10.42 -8.98 -14.92
CA ALA A 56 -10.28 -7.62 -15.44
C ALA A 56 -10.55 -7.50 -16.95
N ARG A 57 -10.31 -8.57 -17.72
CA ARG A 57 -10.56 -8.61 -19.18
C ARG A 57 -12.03 -8.84 -19.55
N ARG A 58 -12.86 -9.26 -18.60
CA ARG A 58 -14.26 -9.56 -18.85
C ARG A 58 -15.14 -8.31 -18.78
N GLU A 59 -15.81 -7.99 -19.88
CA GLU A 59 -16.69 -6.82 -19.98
C GLU A 59 -17.86 -6.85 -18.99
N ASP A 60 -18.31 -8.04 -18.58
CA ASP A 60 -19.44 -8.23 -17.65
C ASP A 60 -19.07 -8.01 -16.17
N THR A 61 -17.82 -7.65 -15.86
CA THR A 61 -17.32 -7.49 -14.49
C THR A 61 -17.03 -6.05 -14.08
N HIS A 62 -17.16 -5.08 -15.00
CA HIS A 62 -16.83 -3.67 -14.73
C HIS A 62 -17.93 -2.92 -13.97
N GLY A 63 -19.15 -3.46 -13.98
CA GLY A 63 -20.30 -2.86 -13.31
C GLY A 63 -20.27 -3.05 -11.79
N TYR A 64 -21.28 -2.49 -11.13
CA TYR A 64 -21.47 -2.73 -9.70
C TYR A 64 -21.67 -4.21 -9.40
N SER A 65 -20.95 -4.70 -8.39
CA SER A 65 -21.19 -6.04 -7.86
C SER A 65 -22.64 -6.15 -7.40
N ALA A 66 -23.35 -7.14 -7.93
CA ALA A 66 -24.62 -7.54 -7.36
C ALA A 66 -24.33 -8.29 -6.06
N SER A 67 -24.31 -7.60 -4.93
CA SER A 67 -24.26 -8.24 -3.61
C SER A 67 -25.49 -9.15 -3.48
N ARG A 68 -25.28 -10.46 -3.57
CA ARG A 68 -26.28 -11.51 -3.31
C ARG A 68 -25.70 -12.52 -2.35
#